data_AF-A0A177BC86-F1
#
_entry.id   AF-A0A177BC86-F1
#
_cell.length_a   1.000
_cell.length_b   1.000
_cell.length_c   1.000
_cell.angle_alpha   90.00
_cell.angle_beta   90.00
_cell.angle_gamma   90.00
#
_symmetry.space_group_name_H-M   'P 1'
#
loop_
_entity.id
_entity.type
_entity.pdbx_description
1 polymer ?
#
loop_
_entity_poly.entity_id
_entity_poly.type
_entity_poly.pdbx_seq_one_letter_code
_entity_poly.pdbx_strand_id
1 'polypeptide(L)' 'MSHRKFSKPRHGSLAFLPRKRTKRHQGKIRSFPKDDRKKPVHLTAFFGYKAGMTHIVRDVNRLKSKADISDYKARL' A
#
# COMPACT_ATOMS: atom_id res chain seq x y z
N MET A 1 0.90 -35.73 24.07
CA MET A 1 1.20 -34.49 23.33
C MET A 1 1.52 -33.40 24.35
N SER A 2 2.80 -33.08 24.57
CA SER A 2 3.18 -32.03 25.53
C SER A 2 2.96 -30.65 24.95
N HIS A 3 2.84 -29.65 25.84
CA HIS A 3 2.77 -28.25 25.43
C HIS A 3 4.01 -27.85 24.63
N ARG A 4 3.84 -26.83 23.79
CA ARG A 4 4.90 -26.37 22.90
C ARG A 4 6.06 -25.73 23.68
N LYS A 5 7.29 -26.21 23.42
CA LYS A 5 8.52 -25.85 24.16
C LYS A 5 8.98 -24.38 24.04
N PHE A 6 8.82 -23.74 22.88
CA PHE A 6 9.20 -22.34 22.65
C PHE A 6 8.08 -21.59 21.94
N SER A 7 7.92 -20.29 22.18
CA SER A 7 6.96 -19.44 21.47
C SER A 7 7.38 -19.23 20.00
N LYS A 8 6.41 -18.97 19.11
CA LYS A 8 6.67 -18.52 17.71
C LYS A 8 5.49 -17.66 17.28
N PRO A 9 5.72 -16.69 16.39
CA PRO A 9 4.65 -15.95 15.75
C PRO A 9 3.67 -16.87 15.03
N ARG A 10 2.39 -16.50 14.99
CA ARG A 10 1.40 -17.23 14.22
C ARG A 10 1.68 -17.09 12.72
N HIS A 11 1.45 -18.15 11.95
CA HIS A 11 1.61 -18.10 10.49
C HIS A 11 0.42 -17.39 9.82
N GLY A 12 0.72 -16.36 9.01
CA GLY A 12 -0.26 -15.55 8.25
C GLY A 12 -1.10 -14.61 9.12
N SER A 13 -1.98 -13.80 8.53
CA SER A 13 -2.94 -12.96 9.27
C SER A 13 -4.35 -13.57 9.27
N LEU A 14 -5.05 -13.55 10.42
CA LEU A 14 -6.44 -14.03 10.54
C LEU A 14 -7.46 -13.07 9.92
N ALA A 15 -7.08 -11.80 9.70
CA ALA A 15 -7.97 -10.77 9.14
C ALA A 15 -8.40 -11.07 7.69
N PHE A 16 -7.72 -11.99 7.02
CA PHE A 16 -8.00 -12.41 5.64
C PHE A 16 -8.70 -13.78 5.56
N LEU A 17 -9.26 -14.26 6.68
CA LEU A 17 -10.15 -15.41 6.68
C LEU A 17 -11.59 -14.98 6.36
N PRO A 18 -12.37 -15.81 5.65
CA PRO A 18 -11.98 -17.07 5.01
C PRO A 18 -11.15 -16.84 3.72
N ARG A 19 -10.15 -17.71 3.49
CA ARG A 19 -9.35 -17.72 2.24
C ARG A 19 -10.11 -18.41 1.11
N LYS A 20 -11.12 -17.73 0.58
CA LYS A 20 -11.94 -18.18 -0.55
C LYS A 20 -11.86 -17.21 -1.71
N ARG A 21 -12.27 -17.66 -2.91
CA ARG A 21 -12.41 -16.78 -4.07
C ARG A 21 -13.43 -15.67 -3.78
N THR A 22 -13.13 -14.47 -4.28
CA THR A 22 -14.05 -13.33 -4.15
C THR A 22 -15.30 -13.59 -5.00
N LYS A 23 -16.44 -13.05 -4.55
CA LYS A 23 -17.71 -13.16 -5.32
C LYS A 23 -17.75 -12.24 -6.54
N ARG A 24 -16.96 -11.17 -6.54
CA ARG A 24 -16.92 -10.14 -7.59
C ARG A 24 -15.53 -10.13 -8.22
N HIS A 25 -15.50 -9.93 -9.54
CA HIS A 25 -14.26 -9.75 -10.30
C HIS A 25 -13.61 -8.40 -10.02
N GLN A 26 -14.43 -7.34 -9.85
CA GLN A 26 -13.95 -6.00 -9.52
C GLN A 26 -13.88 -5.78 -8.00
N GLY A 27 -12.93 -4.94 -7.59
CA GLY A 27 -12.79 -4.51 -6.20
C GLY A 27 -14.02 -3.71 -5.75
N LYS A 28 -14.56 -4.03 -4.56
CA LYS A 28 -15.63 -3.24 -3.92
C LYS A 28 -15.02 -2.24 -2.94
N ILE A 29 -15.27 -0.96 -3.15
CA ILE A 29 -14.93 0.08 -2.17
C ILE A 29 -15.82 -0.10 -0.94
N ARG A 30 -15.21 -0.33 0.23
CA ARG A 30 -15.93 -0.47 1.51
C ARG A 30 -16.14 0.86 2.21
N SER A 31 -15.24 1.81 2.00
CA SER A 31 -15.27 3.13 2.61
C SER A 31 -14.64 4.13 1.65
N PHE A 32 -15.38 5.21 1.35
CA PHE A 32 -14.86 6.35 0.61
C PHE A 32 -14.15 7.33 1.56
N PRO A 33 -13.32 8.25 1.03
CA PRO A 33 -12.77 9.35 1.83
C PRO A 33 -13.88 10.13 2.56
N LYS A 34 -13.56 10.66 3.74
CA LYS A 34 -14.49 11.55 4.46
C LYS A 34 -14.63 12.86 3.69
N ASP A 35 -15.85 13.39 3.69
CA ASP A 35 -16.16 14.64 3.02
C ASP A 35 -15.52 15.85 3.72
N ASP A 36 -15.14 16.85 2.92
CA ASP A 36 -14.64 18.15 3.37
C ASP A 36 -15.34 19.25 2.58
N ARG A 37 -16.30 19.90 3.23
CA ARG A 37 -17.16 20.93 2.63
C ARG A 37 -16.40 22.16 2.13
N LYS A 38 -15.15 22.37 2.56
CA LYS A 38 -14.32 23.49 2.08
C LYS A 38 -13.76 23.24 0.68
N LYS A 39 -13.73 21.98 0.23
CA LYS A 39 -13.14 21.60 -1.05
C LYS A 39 -14.23 21.58 -2.14
N PRO A 40 -13.86 21.86 -3.40
CA PRO A 40 -14.78 21.69 -4.51
C PRO A 40 -15.19 20.22 -4.68
N VAL A 41 -16.36 20.02 -5.28
CA VAL A 41 -16.88 18.70 -5.61
C VAL A 41 -15.90 17.98 -6.53
N HIS A 42 -15.58 16.73 -6.20
CA HIS A 42 -14.67 15.89 -6.98
C HIS A 42 -15.09 14.42 -6.93
N LEU A 43 -14.75 13.67 -7.99
CA LEU A 43 -14.93 12.23 -8.03
C LEU A 43 -13.87 11.54 -7.16
N THR A 44 -14.28 10.53 -6.41
CA THR A 44 -13.42 9.85 -5.44
C THR A 44 -12.84 8.53 -5.93
N ALA A 45 -13.26 8.05 -7.12
CA ALA A 45 -12.83 6.77 -7.66
C ALA A 45 -12.79 6.78 -9.19
N PHE A 46 -11.93 5.92 -9.76
CA PHE A 46 -11.77 5.70 -11.19
C PHE A 46 -11.46 4.23 -11.47
N PHE A 47 -11.84 3.72 -12.64
CA PHE A 47 -11.55 2.35 -13.06
C PHE A 47 -10.30 2.29 -13.94
N GLY A 48 -9.36 1.40 -13.60
CA GLY A 48 -8.17 1.15 -14.39
C GLY A 48 -7.94 -0.33 -14.63
N TYR A 49 -7.26 -0.65 -15.73
CA TYR A 49 -6.85 -2.01 -16.08
C TYR A 49 -5.33 -2.12 -16.03
N LYS A 50 -4.80 -3.22 -15.48
CA LYS A 50 -3.36 -3.48 -15.45
C LYS A 50 -2.90 -3.87 -16.86
N ALA A 51 -2.11 -3.00 -17.51
CA ALA A 51 -1.53 -3.26 -18.83
C ALA A 51 -0.16 -3.96 -18.75
N GLY A 52 0.70 -3.60 -17.80
CA GLY A 52 2.07 -4.11 -17.68
C GLY A 52 2.85 -3.44 -16.56
N MET A 53 4.17 -3.64 -16.52
CA MET A 53 5.11 -2.99 -15.58
C MET A 53 6.43 -2.67 -16.29
N THR A 54 7.00 -1.50 -15.98
CA THR A 54 8.31 -1.02 -16.46
C THR A 54 9.09 -0.38 -15.31
N HIS A 55 10.37 -0.04 -15.52
CA HIS A 55 11.17 0.72 -14.58
C HIS A 55 11.34 2.18 -15.05
N ILE A 56 11.57 3.08 -14.09
CA ILE A 56 11.77 4.51 -14.32
C ILE A 56 12.77 5.00 -13.29
N VAL A 57 13.72 5.82 -13.74
CA VAL A 57 14.66 6.52 -12.85
C VAL A 57 14.02 7.83 -12.41
N ARG A 58 14.05 8.11 -11.11
CA ARG A 58 13.54 9.35 -10.53
C ARG A 58 14.45 9.83 -9.42
N ASP A 59 14.52 11.14 -9.34
CA ASP A 59 15.15 11.91 -8.29
C ASP A 59 14.36 11.80 -6.98
N VAL A 60 15.03 11.47 -5.87
CA VAL A 60 14.40 11.35 -4.55
C VAL A 60 14.56 12.67 -3.78
N ASN A 61 13.44 13.29 -3.44
CA ASN A 61 13.38 14.49 -2.62
C ASN A 61 12.63 14.19 -1.31
N ARG A 62 13.33 13.65 -0.32
CA ARG A 62 12.75 13.21 0.95
C ARG A 62 13.72 13.40 2.12
N LEU A 63 13.88 14.65 2.54
CA LEU A 63 14.77 15.11 3.62
C LEU A 63 15.10 14.05 4.69
N LYS A 64 16.39 13.90 4.99
CA LYS A 64 16.99 12.92 5.92
C LYS A 64 16.97 11.48 5.42
N SER A 65 16.68 11.25 4.13
CA SER A 65 16.86 9.94 3.53
C SER A 65 18.26 9.83 2.93
N LYS A 66 18.90 8.66 3.03
CA LYS A 66 20.22 8.42 2.40
C LYS A 66 20.18 8.52 0.88
N ALA A 67 19.00 8.39 0.28
CA ALA A 67 18.80 8.48 -1.16
C ALA A 67 18.48 9.90 -1.63
N ASP A 68 18.44 10.89 -0.72
CA ASP A 68 18.13 12.27 -1.08
C ASP A 68 19.18 12.88 -1.98
N ILE A 69 18.69 13.66 -2.93
CA ILE A 69 19.54 14.42 -3.84
C ILE A 69 20.45 15.43 -3.16
N SER A 70 20.02 16.01 -2.04
CA SER A 70 20.88 16.93 -1.28
C SER A 70 22.09 16.23 -0.67
N ASP A 71 21.98 14.95 -0.30
CA ASP A 71 23.07 14.16 0.29
C ASP A 71 24.13 13.79 -0.77
N TYR A 72 23.73 13.68 -2.04
CA TYR A 72 24.66 13.47 -3.17
C TYR A 72 25.47 14.73 -3.53
N LYS A 73 24.89 15.92 -3.40
CA LYS A 73 25.58 17.20 -3.67
C LYS A 73 26.56 17.61 -2.57
N ALA A 74 26.42 17.07 -1.36
CA ALA A 74 27.33 17.34 -0.23
C ALA A 74 28.55 16.39 -0.18
N ARG A 75 28.59 15.36 -1.04
CA ARG A 75 29.68 14.38 -1.13
C ARG A 75 30.66 14.64 -2.30
N LEU A 76 30.39 15.65 -3.13
CA LEU A 76 31.29 16.18 -4.16
C LEU A 76 31.85 17.52 -3.70
#